data_AF-A0A7S2HBT6-F1
#
_entry.id   AF-A0A7S2HBT6-F1
#
_cell.length_a   1.000
_cell.length_b   1.000
_cell.length_c   1.000
_cell.angle_alpha   90.00
_cell.angle_beta   90.00
_cell.angle_gamma   90.00
#
_symmetry.space_group_name_H-M   'P 1'
#
loop_
_entity.id
_entity.type
_entity.pdbx_description
1 polymer ?
#
loop_
_entity_poly.entity_id
_entity_poly.type
_entity_poly.pdbx_seq_one_letter_code
_entity_poly.pdbx_strand_id
1 'polypeptide(L)'
;ERLAEGFEEKLTSTALCFVADASSGLSGEVLGLVLERCGAGLALIKEPAWMVTIANLIQNNTISKSNLERILFALCRLDASRVRASVGDSRTVVFLLPGQSCTAPLLPLLQKVFPCERHVFAYDTCAESLCHGLHLLQKDKET
;
A
#
# COMPACT_ATOMS: atom_id res chain seq x y z
N GLU A 1 10.85 5.30 -19.54
CA GLU A 1 12.05 4.45 -19.26
C GLU A 1 13.00 5.09 -18.25
N ARG A 2 13.44 6.34 -18.44
CA ARG A 2 14.43 7.03 -17.58
C ARG A 2 14.08 7.19 -16.09
N LEU A 3 12.79 7.20 -15.72
CA LEU A 3 12.38 7.37 -14.32
C LEU A 3 12.63 6.11 -13.47
N ALA A 4 12.37 4.92 -14.04
CA ALA A 4 12.60 3.65 -13.35
C ALA A 4 14.10 3.43 -13.09
N GLU A 5 14.92 3.62 -14.12
CA GLU A 5 16.39 3.57 -14.04
C GLU A 5 16.93 4.52 -12.98
N GLY A 6 16.44 5.76 -12.95
CA GLY A 6 16.84 6.73 -11.93
C GLY A 6 16.47 6.35 -10.50
N PHE A 7 15.46 5.50 -10.28
CA PHE A 7 15.11 4.96 -8.96
C PHE A 7 15.84 3.66 -8.62
N GLU A 8 16.14 2.81 -9.61
CA GLU A 8 16.99 1.63 -9.43
C GLU A 8 18.40 2.05 -8.97
N GLU A 9 18.99 3.07 -9.62
CA GLU A 9 20.30 3.62 -9.26
C GLU A 9 20.30 4.30 -7.87
N LYS A 10 19.13 4.80 -7.43
CA LYS A 10 18.98 5.53 -6.16
C LYS A 10 18.44 4.70 -5.02
N LEU A 11 18.26 3.38 -5.21
CA LEU A 11 17.71 2.39 -4.27
C LEU A 11 17.27 3.02 -2.95
N THR A 12 16.08 3.64 -3.00
CA THR A 12 15.60 4.46 -1.89
C THR A 12 15.48 3.58 -0.66
N SER A 13 16.04 4.00 0.48
CA SER A 13 16.05 3.29 1.76
C SER A 13 14.67 3.10 2.40
N THR A 14 13.61 3.09 1.60
CA THR A 14 12.22 3.10 2.00
C THR A 14 11.62 1.74 1.66
N ALA A 15 11.24 1.00 2.70
CA ALA A 15 10.54 -0.27 2.53
C ALA A 15 9.09 0.01 2.11
N LEU A 16 8.55 -0.85 1.25
CA LEU A 16 7.16 -0.76 0.80
C LEU A 16 6.34 -1.86 1.45
N CYS A 17 5.08 -1.56 1.72
CA CYS A 17 4.10 -2.52 2.20
C CYS A 17 2.82 -2.35 1.39
N PHE A 18 2.37 -3.39 0.70
CA PHE A 18 1.15 -3.39 -0.10
C PHE A 18 0.04 -4.10 0.67
N VAL A 19 -1.07 -3.42 0.90
CA VAL A 19 -2.22 -3.93 1.64
C VAL A 19 -3.40 -4.09 0.70
N ALA A 20 -3.81 -5.34 0.47
CA ALA A 20 -5.02 -5.70 -0.23
C ALA A 20 -6.18 -5.77 0.77
N ASP A 21 -7.13 -4.84 0.67
CA ASP A 21 -8.30 -4.79 1.55
C ASP A 21 -9.46 -5.60 0.97
N ALA A 22 -9.73 -6.77 1.54
CA ALA A 22 -10.86 -7.64 1.22
C ALA A 22 -12.09 -7.40 2.10
N SER A 23 -12.07 -6.38 2.95
CA SER A 23 -13.12 -6.09 3.94
C SER A 23 -14.07 -4.97 3.54
N SER A 24 -14.30 -4.79 2.24
CA SER A 24 -15.13 -3.69 1.71
C SER A 24 -14.70 -2.28 2.19
N GLY A 25 -13.41 -2.09 2.49
CA GLY A 25 -12.83 -0.81 2.92
C GLY A 25 -12.66 -0.62 4.44
N LEU A 26 -13.23 -1.52 5.26
CA LEU A 26 -13.20 -1.40 6.71
C LEU A 26 -11.76 -1.51 7.28
N SER A 27 -10.96 -2.43 6.75
CA SER A 27 -9.58 -2.63 7.17
C SER A 27 -8.70 -1.43 6.84
N GLY A 28 -8.94 -0.78 5.70
CA GLY A 28 -8.23 0.44 5.31
C GLY A 28 -8.47 1.60 6.27
N GLU A 29 -9.72 1.77 6.72
CA GLU A 29 -10.07 2.78 7.73
C GLU A 29 -9.43 2.49 9.08
N VAL A 30 -9.60 1.25 9.56
CA VAL A 30 -9.04 0.80 10.83
C VAL A 30 -7.51 0.89 10.84
N LEU A 31 -6.85 0.48 9.76
CA LEU A 31 -5.41 0.60 9.62
C LEU A 31 -4.97 2.06 9.68
N GLY A 32 -5.69 2.97 9.00
CA GLY A 32 -5.43 4.40 9.07
C GLY A 32 -5.48 4.92 10.51
N LEU A 33 -6.55 4.60 11.24
CA LEU A 33 -6.72 5.01 12.65
C LEU A 33 -5.61 4.47 13.56
N VAL A 34 -5.21 3.22 13.37
CA VAL A 34 -4.13 2.59 14.15
C VAL A 34 -2.80 3.26 13.86
N LEU A 35 -2.49 3.50 12.59
CA LEU A 35 -1.23 4.15 12.20
C LEU A 35 -1.11 5.57 12.76
N GLU A 36 -2.22 6.33 12.74
CA GLU A 36 -2.29 7.67 13.33
C GLU A 36 -2.11 7.63 14.86
N ARG A 37 -2.78 6.70 15.56
CA ARG A 37 -2.74 6.61 17.03
C ARG A 37 -1.44 6.03 17.58
N CYS A 38 -0.83 5.07 16.88
CA CYS A 38 0.38 4.39 17.36
C CYS A 38 1.67 5.16 17.08
N GLY A 39 1.62 6.23 16.26
CA GLY A 39 2.81 7.03 15.95
C GLY A 39 3.95 6.22 15.32
N ALA A 40 3.63 5.15 14.57
CA ALA A 40 4.59 4.14 14.12
C ALA A 40 5.63 4.64 13.09
N GLY A 41 5.60 5.94 12.75
CA GLY A 41 6.50 6.54 11.75
C GLY A 41 6.30 5.97 10.34
N LEU A 42 5.07 5.53 10.04
CA LEU A 42 4.68 4.98 8.74
C LEU A 42 3.92 6.05 7.95
N ALA A 43 4.12 6.07 6.62
CA ALA A 43 3.30 6.88 5.73
C ALA A 43 2.30 5.98 5.02
N LEU A 44 1.02 6.34 5.05
CA LEU A 44 -0.05 5.62 4.39
C LEU A 44 -0.46 6.35 3.11
N ILE A 45 -0.44 5.64 1.99
CA ILE A 45 -0.95 6.09 0.69
C ILE A 45 -2.21 5.28 0.41
N LYS A 46 -3.37 5.95 0.52
CA LYS A 46 -4.68 5.32 0.33
C LYS A 46 -5.08 5.35 -1.13
N GLU A 47 -5.38 4.18 -1.70
CA GLU A 47 -6.07 3.99 -2.97
C GLU A 47 -5.62 4.94 -4.10
N PRO A 48 -4.32 4.99 -4.43
CA PRO A 48 -3.83 5.98 -5.37
C PRO A 48 -4.49 5.80 -6.75
N ALA A 49 -5.04 6.89 -7.30
CA ALA A 49 -5.83 6.85 -8.53
C ALA A 49 -5.08 6.24 -9.74
N TRP A 50 -3.75 6.37 -9.76
CA TRP A 50 -2.94 5.77 -10.82
C TRP A 50 -2.97 4.23 -10.76
N MET A 51 -3.15 3.61 -9.59
CA MET A 51 -3.27 2.14 -9.49
C MET A 51 -4.54 1.65 -10.18
N VAL A 52 -5.65 2.38 -10.08
CA VAL A 52 -6.89 2.08 -10.82
C VAL A 52 -6.64 2.12 -12.33
N THR A 53 -5.88 3.12 -12.78
CA THR A 53 -5.51 3.25 -14.20
C THR A 53 -4.63 2.08 -14.66
N ILE A 54 -3.65 1.68 -13.86
CA ILE A 54 -2.78 0.52 -14.16
C ILE A 54 -3.60 -0.78 -14.17
N ALA A 55 -4.51 -0.98 -13.22
CA ALA A 55 -5.41 -2.12 -13.21
C ALA A 55 -6.22 -2.23 -14.51
N ASN A 56 -6.78 -1.10 -14.97
CA ASN A 56 -7.52 -1.04 -16.23
C ASN A 56 -6.62 -1.33 -17.44
N LEU A 57 -5.38 -0.82 -17.46
CA LEU A 57 -4.41 -1.10 -18.54
C LEU A 57 -3.99 -2.57 -18.58
N ILE A 58 -3.87 -3.23 -17.42
CA ILE A 58 -3.59 -4.66 -17.31
C ILE A 58 -4.77 -5.46 -17.88
N GLN A 59 -5.99 -5.15 -17.45
CA GLN A 59 -7.19 -5.86 -17.89
C GLN A 59 -7.42 -5.76 -19.40
N ASN A 60 -7.18 -4.58 -19.98
CA ASN A 60 -7.35 -4.34 -21.42
C ASN A 60 -6.13 -4.75 -22.27
N ASN A 61 -5.06 -5.25 -21.66
CA ASN A 61 -3.80 -5.64 -22.34
C ASN A 61 -3.26 -4.56 -23.30
N THR A 62 -3.44 -3.28 -22.95
CA THR A 62 -3.13 -2.14 -23.85
C THR A 62 -1.62 -1.90 -23.99
N ILE A 63 -0.85 -2.31 -22.98
CA ILE A 63 0.59 -2.08 -22.88
C ILE A 63 1.28 -3.42 -22.60
N SER A 64 2.51 -3.59 -23.11
CA SER A 64 3.31 -4.77 -22.81
C SER A 64 3.56 -4.92 -21.30
N LYS A 65 3.62 -6.19 -20.84
CA LYS A 65 3.85 -6.50 -19.42
C LYS A 65 5.15 -5.89 -18.88
N SER A 66 6.24 -5.92 -19.65
CA SER A 66 7.52 -5.33 -19.26
C SER A 66 7.43 -3.81 -19.03
N ASN A 67 6.68 -3.11 -19.88
CA ASN A 67 6.47 -1.67 -19.70
C ASN A 67 5.59 -1.37 -18.50
N LEU A 68 4.55 -2.17 -18.26
CA LEU A 68 3.71 -2.05 -17.06
C LEU A 68 4.51 -2.27 -15.77
N GLU A 69 5.39 -3.28 -15.74
CA GLU A 69 6.27 -3.55 -14.59
C GLU A 69 7.15 -2.34 -14.27
N ARG A 70 7.76 -1.72 -15.29
CA ARG A 70 8.60 -0.54 -15.13
C ARG A 70 7.81 0.70 -14.69
N ILE A 71 6.61 0.90 -15.25
CA ILE A 71 5.73 2.01 -14.85
C ILE A 71 5.30 1.83 -13.39
N LEU A 72 4.87 0.63 -13.01
CA LEU A 72 4.48 0.29 -11.65
C LEU A 72 5.62 0.52 -10.66
N PHE A 73 6.82 0.05 -11.00
CA PHE A 73 8.02 0.29 -10.19
C PHE A 73 8.27 1.79 -9.96
N ALA A 74 8.28 2.55 -11.05
CA ALA A 74 8.59 3.98 -11.01
C ALA A 74 7.53 4.78 -10.24
N LEU A 75 6.24 4.48 -10.40
CA LEU A 75 5.16 5.18 -9.70
C LEU A 75 5.18 4.88 -8.19
N CYS A 76 5.35 3.61 -7.79
CA CYS A 76 5.50 3.25 -6.38
C CYS A 76 6.68 3.98 -5.73
N ARG A 77 7.85 4.00 -6.38
CA ARG A 77 9.05 4.68 -5.87
C ARG A 77 8.90 6.19 -5.86
N LEU A 78 8.23 6.78 -6.85
CA LEU A 78 7.93 8.20 -6.89
C LEU A 78 7.04 8.61 -5.70
N ASP A 79 5.93 7.90 -5.49
CA ASP A 79 5.02 8.18 -4.38
C ASP A 79 5.70 7.99 -3.03
N ALA A 80 6.46 6.91 -2.86
CA ALA A 80 7.26 6.69 -1.65
C ALA A 80 8.28 7.82 -1.42
N SER A 81 8.90 8.34 -2.47
CA SER A 81 9.83 9.47 -2.37
C SER A 81 9.13 10.76 -1.96
N ARG A 82 7.89 11.00 -2.39
CA ARG A 82 7.12 12.20 -2.04
C ARG A 82 6.77 12.24 -0.56
N VAL A 83 6.49 11.08 0.03
CA VAL A 83 6.16 10.93 1.46
C VAL A 83 7.37 10.58 2.32
N ARG A 84 8.59 10.65 1.76
CA ARG A 84 9.80 10.25 2.48
C ARG A 84 10.09 11.11 3.70
N ALA A 85 9.73 12.40 3.67
CA ALA A 85 9.92 13.30 4.82
C ALA A 85 8.95 13.00 5.97
N SER A 86 7.84 12.31 5.69
CA SER A 86 6.81 11.96 6.68
C SER A 86 6.97 10.56 7.27
N VAL A 87 7.88 9.73 6.75
CA VAL A 87 8.21 8.44 7.39
C VAL A 87 9.26 8.66 8.47
N GLY A 88 8.96 8.17 9.68
CA GLY A 88 9.90 8.15 10.80
C GLY A 88 10.97 7.07 10.65
N ASP A 89 11.50 6.60 11.78
CA ASP A 89 12.62 5.64 11.81
C ASP A 89 12.34 4.34 11.05
N SER A 90 11.08 3.92 11.01
CA SER A 90 10.60 2.72 10.29
C SER A 90 10.79 2.79 8.77
N ARG A 91 10.94 4.00 8.19
CA ARG A 91 11.11 4.27 6.76
C ARG A 91 10.21 3.43 5.84
N THR A 92 8.99 3.13 6.28
CA THR A 92 8.09 2.23 5.57
C THR A 92 6.89 3.01 5.04
N VAL A 93 6.60 2.82 3.75
CA VAL A 93 5.43 3.39 3.08
C VAL A 93 4.44 2.28 2.82
N VAL A 94 3.22 2.45 3.32
CA VAL A 94 2.12 1.51 3.18
C VAL A 94 1.21 1.99 2.05
N PHE A 95 1.02 1.17 1.04
CA PHE A 95 0.05 1.36 -0.03
C PHE A 95 -1.19 0.53 0.27
N LEU A 96 -2.33 1.19 0.44
CA LEU A 96 -3.62 0.53 0.43
C LEU A 96 -4.08 0.40 -1.03
N LEU A 97 -4.20 -0.83 -1.53
CA LEU A 97 -4.62 -1.07 -2.90
C LEU A 97 -6.08 -0.62 -3.06
N PRO A 98 -6.44 -0.05 -4.23
CA PRO A 98 -7.83 0.23 -4.54
C PRO A 98 -8.62 -1.08 -4.57
N GLY A 99 -9.91 -1.00 -4.25
CA GLY A 99 -10.85 -2.11 -4.02
C GLY A 99 -10.69 -3.37 -4.88
N GLN A 100 -11.41 -4.44 -4.49
CA GLN A 100 -11.19 -5.81 -4.97
C GLN A 100 -11.03 -5.98 -6.50
N SER A 101 -11.79 -5.22 -7.31
CA SER A 101 -11.71 -5.25 -8.77
C SER A 101 -10.35 -4.81 -9.34
N CYS A 102 -9.66 -3.90 -8.65
CA CYS A 102 -8.32 -3.42 -9.03
C CYS A 102 -7.23 -4.29 -8.39
N THR A 103 -7.46 -4.80 -7.18
CA THR A 103 -6.51 -5.64 -6.47
C THR A 103 -6.17 -6.92 -7.24
N ALA A 104 -7.18 -7.61 -7.77
CA ALA A 104 -6.98 -8.88 -8.50
C ALA A 104 -5.98 -8.79 -9.67
N PRO A 105 -6.06 -7.81 -10.60
CA PRO A 105 -5.06 -7.65 -11.65
C PRO A 105 -3.74 -7.04 -11.18
N LEU A 106 -3.73 -6.17 -10.16
CA LEU A 106 -2.53 -5.47 -9.70
C LEU A 106 -1.60 -6.36 -8.88
N LEU A 107 -2.15 -7.17 -7.98
CA LEU A 107 -1.38 -7.82 -6.94
C LEU A 107 -0.34 -8.81 -7.48
N PRO A 108 -0.64 -9.68 -8.48
CA PRO A 108 0.38 -10.56 -9.06
C PRO A 108 1.55 -9.76 -9.68
N LEU A 109 1.26 -8.60 -10.28
CA LEU A 109 2.26 -7.74 -10.88
C LEU A 109 3.11 -7.05 -9.81
N LEU A 110 2.48 -6.56 -8.74
CA LEU A 110 3.16 -5.98 -7.58
C LEU A 110 4.10 -6.99 -6.92
N GLN A 111 3.65 -8.23 -6.71
CA GLN A 111 4.48 -9.29 -6.14
C GLN A 111 5.67 -9.66 -7.04
N LYS A 112 5.50 -9.58 -8.36
CA LYS A 112 6.58 -9.78 -9.32
C LYS A 112 7.60 -8.64 -9.31
N VAL A 113 7.12 -7.39 -9.31
CA VAL A 113 7.99 -6.20 -9.34
C VAL A 113 8.68 -5.97 -7.98
N PHE A 114 8.02 -6.34 -6.89
CA PHE A 114 8.47 -6.11 -5.52
C PHE A 114 8.45 -7.43 -4.71
N PRO A 115 9.26 -8.43 -5.07
CA PRO A 115 9.22 -9.76 -4.45
C PRO A 115 9.70 -9.75 -2.98
N CYS A 116 10.54 -8.79 -2.61
CA CYS A 116 11.09 -8.67 -1.26
C CYS A 116 10.31 -7.69 -0.36
N GLU A 117 9.32 -6.98 -0.91
CA GLU A 117 8.50 -6.06 -0.14
C GLU A 117 7.34 -6.81 0.52
N ARG A 118 6.70 -6.20 1.53
CA ARG A 118 5.60 -6.85 2.27
C ARG A 118 4.29 -6.77 1.48
N HIS A 119 3.54 -7.88 1.45
CA HIS A 119 2.22 -7.96 0.85
C HIS A 119 1.25 -8.54 1.89
N VAL A 120 0.29 -7.75 2.33
CA VAL A 120 -0.66 -8.08 3.41
C VAL A 120 -2.07 -8.14 2.84
N PHE A 121 -2.83 -9.15 3.26
CA PHE A 121 -4.25 -9.28 2.96
C PHE A 121 -5.05 -9.02 4.23
N ALA A 122 -5.94 -8.03 4.18
CA ALA A 122 -6.79 -7.70 5.30
C ALA A 122 -8.22 -8.18 5.02
N TYR A 123 -8.75 -9.02 5.91
CA TYR A 123 -10.09 -9.62 5.81
C TYR A 123 -11.03 -9.04 6.87
N ASP A 124 -12.34 -9.13 6.62
CA ASP A 124 -13.40 -8.59 7.51
C ASP A 124 -13.21 -8.98 8.98
N THR A 125 -12.92 -10.26 9.24
CA THR A 125 -12.76 -10.78 10.60
C THR A 125 -11.57 -10.17 11.35
N CYS A 126 -10.54 -9.72 10.64
CA CYS A 126 -9.41 -9.00 11.23
C CYS A 126 -9.82 -7.59 11.65
N ALA A 127 -10.60 -6.89 10.83
CA ALA A 127 -11.04 -5.53 11.11
C ALA A 127 -12.00 -5.49 12.32
N GLU A 128 -12.96 -6.42 12.38
CA GLU A 128 -13.88 -6.53 13.51
C GLU A 128 -13.15 -6.82 14.84
N SER A 129 -12.21 -7.76 14.81
CA SER A 129 -11.41 -8.10 16.00
C SER A 129 -10.58 -6.91 16.49
N LEU A 130 -10.05 -6.10 15.56
CA LEU A 130 -9.27 -4.92 15.91
C LEU A 130 -10.15 -3.79 16.45
N CYS A 131 -11.31 -3.56 15.84
CA CYS A 131 -12.32 -2.60 16.33
C CYS A 131 -12.78 -2.95 17.74
N HIS A 132 -12.99 -4.23 18.02
CA HIS A 132 -13.34 -4.73 19.35
C HIS A 132 -12.19 -4.48 20.35
N GLY A 133 -10.95 -4.81 19.99
CA GLY A 133 -9.78 -4.54 20.82
C GLY A 133 -9.56 -3.05 21.12
N LEU A 134 -9.77 -2.19 20.13
CA LEU A 134 -9.68 -0.73 20.30
C LEU A 134 -10.75 -0.18 21.25
N HIS A 135 -11.99 -0.71 21.19
CA HIS A 135 -13.05 -0.34 22.12
C HIS A 135 -12.72 -0.74 23.57
N LEU A 136 -12.12 -1.92 23.77
CA LEU A 136 -11.67 -2.35 25.09
C LEU A 136 -10.58 -1.43 25.65
N LEU A 137 -9.60 -1.06 24.82
CA LEU A 137 -8.52 -0.15 25.20
C LEU A 137 -8.98 1.28 25.50
N GLN A 138 -10.11 1.72 24.93
CA GLN A 138 -10.70 3.02 25.23
C GLN A 138 -11.43 3.01 26.57
N LYS A 139 -12.15 1.93 26.90
CA LYS A 139 -12.79 1.76 28.22
C LYS A 139 -11.79 1.77 29.37
N ASP A 140 -10.64 1.11 29.20
CA ASP A 140 -9.61 1.06 30.24
C ASP A 140 -8.95 2.44 30.52
N LYS A 141 -9.07 3.41 29.62
CA LYS A 141 -8.56 4.79 29.83
C LYS A 141 -9.55 5.73 30.51
N GLU A 142 -10.82 5.33 30.61
CA GLU A 142 -11.89 6.12 31.25
C GLU A 142 -12.19 5.68 32.69
N THR A 143 -11.45 4.69 33.21
CA THR A 143 -11.48 4.22 34.61
C THR A 143 -10.22 4.63 35.34
#